data_AF-A0AA96J5Z8-F1
#
_entry.id   AF-A0AA96J5Z8-F1
#
_cell.length_a   1.000
_cell.length_b   1.000
_cell.length_c   1.000
_cell.angle_alpha   90.00
_cell.angle_beta   90.00
_cell.angle_gamma   90.00
#
_symmetry.space_group_name_H-M   'P 1'
#
loop_
_entity.id
_entity.type
_entity.pdbx_description
1 polymer ?
#
loop_
_entity_poly.entity_id
_entity_poly.type
_entity_poly.pdbx_seq_one_letter_code
_entity_poly.pdbx_strand_id
1 'polypeptide(L)'
;MQSTDFRYTIHFKVNEANQKMIVLNQSPFFKGNGTEIQIPLDDIDSVIYSLKTAKDEANSLSLSQFSVDPIVEIEPSIVNTLVSLFLSGIPIPVLSNQYEIDEPTIRYNLESKGIILMDEI
;
A
#
# COMPACT_ATOMS: atom_id res chain seq x y z
N MET A 1 -11.19 6.48 -9.94
CA MET A 1 -9.76 6.35 -10.29
C MET A 1 -9.66 6.10 -11.78
N GLN A 2 -8.84 6.86 -12.52
CA GLN A 2 -8.58 6.56 -13.93
C GLN A 2 -7.68 5.31 -13.98
N SER A 3 -8.12 4.27 -14.68
CA SER A 3 -7.25 3.13 -15.00
C SER A 3 -6.16 3.65 -15.93
N THR A 4 -4.92 3.71 -15.45
CA THR A 4 -3.76 3.88 -16.34
C THR A 4 -3.53 2.55 -17.03
N ASP A 5 -4.18 2.37 -18.17
CA ASP A 5 -3.98 1.19 -19.00
C ASP A 5 -2.59 1.28 -19.67
N PHE A 6 -1.79 0.22 -19.51
CA PHE A 6 -0.48 0.08 -20.14
C PHE A 6 -0.48 -1.09 -21.13
N ARG A 7 0.28 -0.94 -22.22
CA ARG A 7 0.62 -2.04 -23.12
C ARG A 7 2.01 -2.55 -22.78
N TYR A 8 2.14 -3.86 -22.72
CA TYR A 8 3.42 -4.53 -22.50
C TYR A 8 3.84 -5.25 -23.77
N THR A 9 5.06 -5.03 -24.21
CA THR A 9 5.66 -5.76 -25.34
C THR A 9 7.01 -6.33 -24.94
N ILE A 10 7.31 -7.52 -25.46
CA ILE A 10 8.60 -8.18 -25.27
C ILE A 10 9.23 -8.34 -26.65
N HIS A 11 10.48 -7.89 -26.78
CA HIS A 11 11.28 -8.09 -27.98
C HIS A 11 12.74 -8.36 -27.60
N PHE A 12 13.56 -8.72 -28.59
CA PHE A 12 14.96 -9.03 -28.40
C PHE A 12 15.83 -7.97 -29.07
N LYS A 13 16.94 -7.62 -28.44
CA LYS A 13 18.00 -6.81 -29.07
C LYS A 13 19.38 -7.33 -28.70
N VAL A 14 20.38 -6.81 -29.38
CA VAL A 14 21.79 -7.06 -29.05
C VAL A 14 22.37 -5.76 -28.48
N ASN A 15 23.09 -5.83 -27.36
CA ASN A 15 23.75 -4.65 -26.78
C ASN A 15 25.09 -4.36 -27.47
N GLU A 16 25.75 -3.27 -27.07
CA GLU A 16 27.06 -2.86 -27.62
C GLU A 16 28.17 -3.89 -27.38
N ALA A 17 28.01 -4.75 -26.36
CA ALA A 17 28.92 -5.85 -26.04
C ALA A 17 28.58 -7.16 -26.81
N ASN A 18 27.71 -7.09 -27.81
CA ASN A 18 27.26 -8.23 -28.61
C ASN A 18 26.53 -9.34 -27.81
N GLN A 19 25.95 -8.98 -26.67
CA GLN A 19 25.14 -9.87 -25.84
C GLN A 19 23.66 -9.75 -26.22
N LYS A 20 22.96 -10.89 -26.24
CA LYS A 20 21.51 -10.92 -26.47
C LYS A 20 20.78 -10.44 -25.23
N MET A 21 19.81 -9.57 -25.43
CA MET A 21 19.00 -8.95 -24.40
C MET A 21 17.52 -9.19 -24.69
N ILE A 22 16.74 -9.45 -23.65
CA ILE A 22 15.28 -9.35 -23.67
C ILE A 22 14.91 -7.94 -23.24
N VAL A 23 13.96 -7.34 -23.93
CA VAL A 23 13.49 -5.99 -23.65
C VAL A 23 12.01 -6.03 -23.37
N LEU A 24 11.64 -5.66 -22.15
CA LEU A 24 10.27 -5.46 -21.71
C LEU A 24 9.95 -3.97 -21.81
N ASN A 25 9.04 -3.62 -22.70
CA ASN A 25 8.54 -2.26 -22.85
C ASN A 25 7.14 -2.15 -22.26
N GLN A 26 6.97 -1.22 -21.34
CA GLN A 26 5.69 -0.74 -20.85
C GLN A 26 5.41 0.61 -21.50
N SER A 27 4.39 0.70 -22.34
CA SER A 27 3.97 1.96 -22.94
C SER A 27 2.56 2.34 -22.48
N PRO A 28 2.31 3.60 -22.11
CA PRO A 28 0.96 4.04 -21.78
C PRO A 28 0.06 3.96 -23.02
N PHE A 29 -1.22 3.60 -22.83
CA PHE A 29 -2.21 3.63 -23.94
C PHE A 29 -2.46 5.05 -24.46
N PHE A 30 -2.31 6.05 -23.59
CA PHE A 30 -2.42 7.47 -23.91
C PHE A 30 -1.04 8.14 -23.86
N LYS A 31 -0.98 9.44 -24.14
CA LYS A 31 0.27 10.23 -24.17
C LYS A 31 1.00 10.14 -22.83
N GLY A 32 2.26 9.71 -22.83
CA GLY A 32 3.10 9.60 -21.64
C GLY A 32 4.44 8.93 -21.95
N ASN A 33 5.30 8.85 -20.93
CA ASN A 33 6.59 8.17 -21.05
C ASN A 33 6.41 6.67 -20.79
N GLY A 34 7.00 5.85 -21.64
CA GLY A 34 7.10 4.41 -21.41
C GLY A 34 8.31 4.06 -20.55
N THR A 35 8.27 2.88 -19.95
CA THR A 35 9.40 2.29 -19.23
C THR A 35 9.96 1.15 -20.07
N GLU A 36 11.27 1.13 -20.24
CA GLU A 36 12.00 0.02 -20.88
C GLU A 36 12.86 -0.67 -19.83
N ILE A 37 12.76 -1.99 -19.75
CA ILE A 37 13.65 -2.83 -18.93
C ILE A 37 14.39 -3.76 -19.87
N GLN A 38 15.72 -3.74 -19.78
CA GLN A 38 16.60 -4.61 -20.57
C GLN A 38 17.22 -5.66 -19.67
N ILE A 39 17.05 -6.93 -20.03
CA ILE A 39 17.48 -8.09 -19.25
C ILE A 39 18.47 -8.89 -20.10
N PRO A 40 19.72 -9.07 -19.66
CA PRO A 40 20.65 -10.00 -20.30
C PRO A 40 20.07 -11.40 -20.36
N LEU A 41 20.29 -12.12 -21.47
CA LEU A 41 19.77 -13.48 -21.61
C LEU A 41 20.30 -14.41 -20.52
N ASP A 42 21.51 -14.17 -20.03
CA ASP A 42 22.14 -14.97 -18.97
C ASP A 42 21.43 -14.82 -17.61
N ASP A 43 20.73 -13.71 -17.40
CA ASP A 43 20.02 -13.40 -16.15
C ASP A 43 18.53 -13.78 -16.20
N ILE A 44 18.00 -14.18 -17.37
CA ILE A 44 16.56 -14.32 -17.58
C ILE A 44 15.93 -15.37 -16.66
N ASP A 45 16.63 -16.47 -16.39
CA ASP A 45 16.13 -17.54 -15.53
C ASP A 45 15.94 -17.05 -14.10
N SER A 46 16.86 -16.21 -13.59
CA SER A 46 16.77 -15.58 -12.28
C SER A 46 15.61 -14.59 -12.20
N VAL A 47 15.41 -13.79 -13.25
CA VAL A 47 14.28 -12.86 -13.34
C VAL A 47 12.94 -13.60 -13.39
N ILE A 48 12.84 -14.67 -14.20
CA ILE A 48 11.63 -15.50 -14.29
C ILE A 48 11.32 -16.13 -12.93
N TYR A 49 12.33 -16.65 -12.23
CA TYR A 49 12.16 -17.21 -10.89
C TYR A 49 11.62 -16.17 -9.92
N SER A 50 12.24 -14.99 -9.88
CA SER A 50 11.84 -13.88 -9.00
C SER A 50 10.41 -13.42 -9.29
N LEU A 51 10.04 -13.29 -10.57
CA LEU A 51 8.67 -12.92 -10.98
C LEU A 51 7.63 -13.99 -10.60
N LYS A 52 7.99 -15.28 -10.69
CA LYS A 52 7.11 -16.37 -10.23
C LYS A 52 6.89 -16.29 -8.73
N THR A 53 7.96 -16.14 -7.95
CA THR A 53 7.86 -15.99 -6.48
C THR A 53 6.99 -14.80 -6.11
N ALA A 54 7.23 -13.63 -6.71
CA ALA A 54 6.41 -12.44 -6.45
C ALA A 54 4.92 -12.64 -6.80
N LYS A 55 4.63 -13.34 -7.91
CA LYS A 55 3.25 -13.69 -8.28
C LYS A 55 2.62 -14.62 -7.24
N ASP A 56 3.35 -15.64 -6.81
CA ASP A 56 2.84 -16.63 -5.86
C ASP A 56 2.60 -16.00 -4.48
N GLU A 57 3.50 -15.12 -4.04
CA GLU A 57 3.31 -14.28 -2.85
C GLU A 57 2.08 -13.40 -2.99
N ALA A 58 1.94 -12.65 -4.09
CA ALA A 58 0.77 -11.80 -4.32
C ALA A 58 -0.56 -12.57 -4.30
N ASN A 59 -0.58 -13.82 -4.79
CA ASN A 59 -1.76 -14.68 -4.73
C ASN A 59 -2.02 -15.26 -3.33
N SER A 60 -0.98 -15.40 -2.50
CA SER A 60 -1.11 -15.84 -1.12
C SER A 60 -1.58 -14.74 -0.17
N LEU A 61 -1.40 -13.48 -0.57
CA LEU A 61 -1.84 -12.33 0.21
C LEU A 61 -3.35 -12.13 0.03
N SER A 62 -4.07 -12.08 1.15
CA SER A 62 -5.50 -11.74 1.14
C SER A 62 -5.63 -10.23 0.97
N LEU A 63 -6.61 -9.75 0.19
CA LEU A 63 -6.93 -8.32 0.06
C LEU A 63 -7.21 -7.66 1.42
N SER A 64 -7.61 -8.44 2.43
CA SER A 64 -7.76 -8.00 3.82
C SER A 64 -6.46 -7.52 4.47
N GLN A 65 -5.29 -7.94 3.98
CA GLN A 65 -3.98 -7.47 4.46
C GLN A 65 -3.57 -6.11 3.87
N PHE A 66 -4.25 -5.68 2.80
CA PHE A 66 -4.12 -4.35 2.20
C PHE A 66 -5.30 -3.43 2.55
N SER A 67 -6.25 -3.94 3.34
CA SER A 67 -7.35 -3.15 3.85
C SER A 67 -6.81 -2.27 4.97
N VAL A 68 -6.73 -0.96 4.72
CA VAL A 68 -6.83 0.01 5.82
C VAL A 68 -8.17 -0.31 6.46
N ASP A 69 -8.18 -0.68 7.74
CA ASP A 69 -9.42 -0.93 8.47
C ASP A 69 -10.40 0.20 8.13
N PRO A 70 -11.65 -0.12 7.74
CA PRO A 70 -12.60 0.91 7.36
C PRO A 70 -12.64 1.92 8.49
N ILE A 71 -12.24 3.16 8.18
CA ILE A 71 -12.25 4.27 9.14
C ILE A 71 -13.67 4.32 9.68
N VAL A 72 -13.86 3.86 10.91
CA VAL A 72 -15.14 3.99 11.60
C VAL A 72 -15.26 5.47 11.91
N GLU A 73 -15.98 6.16 11.04
CA GLU A 73 -16.24 7.59 11.16
C GLU A 73 -17.19 7.78 12.35
N ILE A 74 -16.61 8.00 13.53
CA ILE A 74 -17.35 8.37 14.73
C ILE A 74 -17.94 9.76 14.51
N GLU A 75 -19.19 9.97 14.94
CA GLU A 75 -19.78 11.31 14.89
C GLU A 75 -18.88 12.37 15.54
N PRO A 76 -18.70 13.55 14.90
CA PRO A 76 -17.81 14.59 15.41
C PRO A 76 -18.12 15.05 16.85
N SER A 77 -19.39 14.97 17.27
CA SER A 77 -19.85 15.28 18.63
C SER A 77 -19.25 14.30 19.67
N ILE A 78 -19.24 13.01 19.35
CA ILE A 78 -18.67 11.95 20.17
C ILE A 78 -17.15 12.08 20.19
N VAL A 79 -16.52 12.36 19.04
CA VAL A 79 -15.06 12.60 18.97
C VAL A 79 -14.66 13.75 19.89
N ASN A 80 -15.32 14.91 19.81
CA ASN A 80 -15.00 16.06 20.68
C ASN A 80 -15.18 15.73 22.18
N THR A 81 -16.14 14.85 22.50
CA THR A 81 -16.35 14.37 23.87
C THR A 81 -15.21 13.44 24.31
N LEU A 82 -14.84 12.47 23.48
CA LEU A 82 -13.71 11.57 23.71
C LEU A 82 -12.41 12.34 23.92
N VAL A 83 -12.16 13.37 23.11
CA VAL A 83 -11.04 14.30 23.25
C VAL A 83 -11.06 14.99 24.61
N SER A 84 -12.20 15.57 24.99
CA SER A 84 -12.33 16.33 26.24
C SER A 84 -12.12 15.45 27.46
N LEU A 85 -12.67 14.23 27.43
CA LEU A 85 -12.52 13.24 28.50
C LEU A 85 -11.07 12.73 28.59
N PHE A 86 -10.44 12.46 27.45
CA PHE A 86 -9.03 12.07 27.39
C PHE A 86 -8.10 13.16 27.96
N LEU A 87 -8.29 14.42 27.55
CA LEU A 87 -7.55 15.57 28.10
C LEU A 87 -7.82 15.81 29.59
N SER A 88 -8.95 15.33 30.11
CA SER A 88 -9.28 15.35 31.54
C SER A 88 -8.62 14.21 32.33
N GLY A 89 -7.82 13.36 31.67
CA GLY A 89 -7.06 12.27 32.28
C GLY A 89 -7.76 10.91 32.26
N ILE A 90 -8.84 10.74 31.50
CA ILE A 90 -9.52 9.44 31.36
C ILE A 90 -8.77 8.60 30.32
N PRO A 91 -8.28 7.39 30.68
CA PRO A 91 -7.49 6.57 29.78
C PRO A 91 -8.36 5.89 28.72
N ILE A 92 -7.77 5.59 27.55
CA ILE A 92 -8.43 5.00 26.38
C ILE A 92 -9.25 3.73 26.70
N PRO A 93 -8.78 2.77 27.53
CA PRO A 93 -9.58 1.59 27.89
C PRO A 93 -10.89 1.92 28.61
N VAL A 94 -10.92 3.00 29.39
CA VAL A 94 -12.14 3.44 30.10
C VAL A 94 -13.11 4.07 29.11
N LEU A 95 -12.61 4.86 28.16
CA LEU A 95 -13.43 5.43 27.08
C LEU A 95 -14.01 4.33 26.18
N SER A 96 -13.21 3.31 25.86
CA SER A 96 -13.64 2.18 25.04
C SER A 96 -14.82 1.43 25.66
N ASN A 97 -14.72 1.13 26.96
CA ASN A 97 -15.79 0.48 27.69
C ASN A 97 -17.04 1.36 27.87
N GLN A 98 -16.86 2.67 28.07
CA GLN A 98 -17.99 3.58 28.31
C GLN A 98 -18.81 3.87 27.05
N TYR A 99 -18.16 3.91 25.88
CA TYR A 99 -18.80 4.26 24.61
C TYR A 99 -19.06 3.04 23.71
N GLU A 100 -18.67 1.83 24.14
CA GLU A 100 -18.76 0.60 23.33
C GLU A 100 -18.04 0.72 21.98
N ILE A 101 -16.94 1.49 21.96
CA ILE A 101 -16.08 1.71 20.79
C ILE A 101 -14.76 1.01 21.05
N ASP A 102 -14.23 0.27 20.09
CA ASP A 102 -12.94 -0.40 20.25
C ASP A 102 -11.79 0.60 20.46
N GLU A 103 -10.81 0.22 21.28
CA GLU A 103 -9.65 1.07 21.58
C GLU A 103 -8.89 1.55 20.32
N PRO A 104 -8.65 0.71 19.28
CA PRO A 104 -8.03 1.15 18.03
C PRO A 104 -8.76 2.32 17.38
N THR A 105 -10.10 2.27 17.29
CA THR A 105 -10.90 3.35 16.72
C THR A 105 -10.79 4.65 17.54
N ILE A 106 -10.85 4.56 18.87
CA ILE A 106 -10.65 5.75 19.74
C ILE A 106 -9.26 6.33 19.53
N ARG A 107 -8.24 5.48 19.48
CA ARG A 107 -6.84 5.88 19.31
C ARG A 107 -6.62 6.59 17.97
N TYR A 108 -7.12 6.02 16.87
CA TYR A 108 -7.08 6.63 15.55
C TYR A 108 -7.76 8.01 15.51
N ASN A 109 -8.92 8.14 16.15
CA ASN A 109 -9.63 9.42 16.19
C ASN A 109 -8.89 10.49 17.01
N LEU A 110 -8.27 10.11 18.14
CA LEU A 110 -7.42 11.02 18.93
C LEU A 110 -6.15 11.43 18.17
N GLU A 111 -5.53 10.51 17.43
CA GLU A 111 -4.36 10.77 16.60
C GLU A 111 -4.68 11.70 15.41
N SER A 112 -5.80 11.46 14.72
CA SER A 112 -6.25 12.32 13.60
C SER A 112 -6.49 13.78 14.02
N LYS A 113 -6.71 14.03 15.31
CA LYS A 113 -6.85 15.35 15.93
C LYS A 113 -5.54 15.89 16.53
N GLY A 114 -4.43 15.15 16.41
CA GLY A 114 -3.12 15.52 16.91
C GLY A 114 -2.99 15.50 18.44
N ILE A 115 -3.84 14.73 19.13
CA ILE A 115 -3.90 14.70 20.61
C ILE A 115 -2.93 13.67 21.18
N ILE A 116 -2.74 12.57 20.47
CA ILE A 116 -1.74 11.55 20.78
C ILE A 116 -0.88 11.31 19.54
N LEU A 117 0.37 10.92 19.77
CA LEU A 117 1.27 10.43 18.75
C LEU A 117 1.45 8.93 19.01
N MET A 118 1.21 8.08 18.02
CA MET A 118 1.68 6.70 18.11
C MET A 118 3.20 6.70 17.91
N ASP A 119 3.90 5.85 18.66
CA ASP A 119 5.29 5.54 18.33
C ASP A 119 5.30 4.88 16.94
N GLU A 120 6.10 5.44 16.03
CA GLU A 120 6.31 4.85 14.70
C GLU A 120 6.85 3.41 14.87
N ILE A 121 6.15 2.45 14.27
CA ILE A 121 6.58 1.03 14.20
C ILE A 121 7.65 0.88 13.14
#